data_AF-A0A101SQ38-F1
#
_entry.id   AF-A0A101SQ38-F1
#
_cell.length_a   1.000
_cell.length_b   1.000
_cell.length_c   1.000
_cell.angle_alpha   90.00
_cell.angle_beta   90.00
_cell.angle_gamma   90.00
#
_symmetry.space_group_name_H-M   'P 1'
#
loop_
_entity.id
_entity.type
_entity.pdbx_description
1 polymer ?
#
loop_
_entity_poly.entity_id
_entity_poly.type
_entity_poly.pdbx_seq_one_letter_code
_entity_poly.pdbx_strand_id
1 'polypeptide(L)'
;MSVSPTGHHVLQAPLGPVWRDANIRSGPSLDSPVLRVVPPDAAVGYTAEVWSAGDEVVEDQHPDGVITSSVWFRLSGGGWSSAVNFEPVTVTGLLAHAVGITPRQPGDAA
;
A
#
# COMPACT_ATOMS: atom_id res chain seq x y z
N MET A 1 6.06 -22.51 -12.80
CA MET A 1 6.22 -21.39 -13.74
C MET A 1 5.36 -20.25 -13.22
N SER A 2 5.87 -19.43 -12.29
CA SER A 2 5.12 -18.26 -11.81
C SER A 2 5.48 -17.08 -12.67
N VAL A 3 4.47 -16.51 -13.32
CA VAL A 3 4.60 -15.32 -14.13
C VAL A 3 4.73 -14.15 -13.16
N SER A 4 5.95 -13.67 -12.90
CA SER A 4 6.12 -12.39 -12.23
C SER A 4 5.48 -11.32 -13.11
N PRO A 5 4.61 -10.42 -12.61
CA PRO A 5 4.29 -9.20 -13.32
C PRO A 5 5.50 -8.28 -13.16
N THR A 6 6.63 -8.61 -13.79
CA THR A 6 7.87 -7.83 -13.71
C THR A 6 7.71 -6.58 -14.55
N GLY A 7 7.31 -5.49 -13.90
CA GLY A 7 7.28 -4.16 -14.47
C GLY A 7 7.22 -3.11 -13.38
N HIS A 8 8.11 -2.12 -13.44
CA HIS A 8 7.88 -0.84 -12.78
C HIS A 8 7.03 0.01 -13.73
N HIS A 9 5.89 0.47 -13.25
CA HIS A 9 4.94 1.25 -14.02
C HIS A 9 4.94 2.69 -13.52
N VAL A 10 5.15 3.66 -14.41
CA VAL A 10 5.14 5.08 -14.05
C VAL A 10 3.74 5.48 -13.59
N LEU A 11 3.68 6.26 -12.49
CA LEU A 11 2.42 6.78 -11.94
C LEU A 11 2.49 8.29 -11.69
N GLN A 12 3.54 8.77 -11.02
CA GLN A 12 3.73 10.19 -10.67
C GLN A 12 2.46 10.84 -10.09
N ALA A 13 1.94 10.29 -8.98
CA ALA A 13 0.69 10.75 -8.40
C ALA A 13 0.76 10.89 -6.86
N PRO A 14 0.03 11.86 -6.28
CA PRO A 14 -0.11 11.97 -4.84
C PRO A 14 -0.93 10.80 -4.28
N LEU A 15 -0.43 10.17 -3.23
CA LEU A 15 -1.10 9.11 -2.48
C LEU A 15 -1.82 9.64 -1.23
N GLY A 16 -1.46 10.83 -0.76
CA GLY A 16 -1.89 11.36 0.52
C GLY A 16 -1.06 10.82 1.69
N PRO A 17 -1.53 11.02 2.94
CA PRO A 17 -0.85 10.50 4.13
C PRO A 17 -1.01 8.98 4.24
N VAL A 18 -0.12 8.36 5.02
CA VAL A 18 -0.35 6.99 5.49
C VAL A 18 -1.36 7.02 6.65
N TRP A 19 -2.28 6.06 6.69
CA TRP A 19 -3.32 6.00 7.74
C TRP A 19 -2.90 5.15 8.95
N ARG A 20 -1.75 4.47 8.87
CA ARG A 20 -1.13 3.62 9.89
C ARG A 20 0.40 3.68 9.80
N ASP A 21 1.06 3.04 10.75
CA ASP A 21 2.50 2.80 10.67
C ASP A 21 2.85 2.04 9.39
N ALA A 22 3.68 2.67 8.56
CA ALA A 22 4.10 2.18 7.27
C ALA A 22 5.59 1.81 7.28
N ASN A 23 5.87 0.53 7.03
CA ASN A 23 7.23 0.06 6.77
C ASN A 23 7.65 0.44 5.35
N ILE A 24 8.61 1.36 5.23
CA ILE A 24 9.21 1.70 3.95
C ILE A 24 10.39 0.78 3.71
N ARG A 25 10.34 0.02 2.62
CA ARG A 25 11.27 -1.08 2.33
C ARG A 25 12.20 -0.78 1.16
N SER A 26 13.28 -1.54 1.03
CA SER A 26 14.22 -1.41 -0.09
C SER A 26 13.64 -1.91 -1.42
N GLY A 27 12.66 -2.83 -1.37
CA GLY A 27 11.97 -3.43 -2.51
C GLY A 27 10.48 -3.69 -2.23
N PRO A 28 9.68 -4.00 -3.28
CA PRO A 28 8.25 -4.30 -3.18
C PRO A 28 7.99 -5.72 -2.67
N SER A 29 8.48 -6.03 -1.47
CA SER A 29 8.38 -7.36 -0.86
C SER A 29 8.45 -7.28 0.66
N LEU A 30 7.77 -8.19 1.34
CA LEU A 30 7.82 -8.33 2.80
C LEU A 30 9.19 -8.84 3.30
N ASP A 31 9.95 -9.52 2.45
CA ASP A 31 11.32 -9.97 2.74
C ASP A 31 12.36 -8.85 2.51
N SER A 32 11.98 -7.76 1.83
CA SER A 32 12.88 -6.63 1.64
C SER A 32 13.14 -5.89 2.95
N PRO A 33 14.41 -5.55 3.27
CA PRO A 33 14.76 -4.78 4.45
C PRO A 33 13.92 -3.52 4.64
N VAL A 34 13.46 -3.29 5.87
CA VAL A 34 12.83 -2.02 6.25
C VAL A 34 13.92 -0.95 6.37
N LEU A 35 13.78 0.11 5.59
CA LEU A 35 14.67 1.26 5.60
C LEU A 35 14.27 2.27 6.69
N ARG A 36 12.96 2.45 6.91
CA ARG A 36 12.39 3.30 7.96
C ARG A 36 10.93 2.92 8.22
N VAL A 37 10.45 3.27 9.41
CA VAL A 37 9.03 3.23 9.77
C VAL A 37 8.50 4.66 9.74
N VAL A 38 7.35 4.85 9.13
CA VAL A 38 6.66 6.14 9.06
C VAL A 38 5.36 6.03 9.85
N PRO A 39 5.18 6.81 10.94
CA PRO A 39 3.90 6.87 11.63
C PRO A 39 2.86 7.68 10.85
N PRO A 40 1.55 7.47 11.12
CA PRO A 40 0.51 8.27 10.50
C PRO A 40 0.61 9.73 10.92
N ASP A 41 0.64 10.62 9.93
CA ASP A 41 0.59 12.07 10.10
C ASP A 41 -0.25 12.67 8.97
N ALA A 42 -1.42 13.20 9.31
CA ALA A 42 -2.37 13.76 8.36
C ALA A 42 -1.82 14.99 7.60
N ALA A 43 -0.77 15.63 8.11
CA ALA A 43 -0.12 16.77 7.44
C ALA A 43 0.93 16.34 6.40
N VAL A 44 1.35 15.07 6.38
CA VAL A 44 2.44 14.58 5.52
C VAL A 44 1.89 13.75 4.38
N GLY A 45 1.86 14.31 3.18
CA GLY A 45 1.51 13.59 1.95
C GLY A 45 2.70 12.89 1.30
N TYR A 46 2.45 11.75 0.68
CA TYR A 46 3.43 11.03 -0.14
C TYR A 46 3.05 11.05 -1.62
N THR A 47 4.07 10.96 -2.48
CA THR A 47 3.92 10.85 -3.93
C THR A 47 4.54 9.53 -4.38
N ALA A 48 3.82 8.79 -5.22
CA ALA A 48 4.33 7.62 -5.92
C ALA A 48 4.99 8.04 -7.23
N GLU A 49 6.21 7.59 -7.48
CA GLU A 49 6.88 7.74 -8.78
C GLU A 49 6.50 6.60 -9.71
N VAL A 50 6.61 5.37 -9.19
CA VAL A 50 6.25 4.14 -9.88
C VAL A 50 5.44 3.24 -8.95
N TRP A 51 4.71 2.31 -9.56
CA TRP A 51 4.14 1.16 -8.87
C TRP A 51 4.67 -0.14 -9.46
N SER A 52 4.62 -1.21 -8.67
CA SER A 52 4.90 -2.56 -9.13
C SER A 52 4.06 -3.57 -8.34
N ALA A 53 3.86 -4.75 -8.94
CA ALA A 53 3.36 -5.88 -8.18
C ALA A 53 4.48 -6.40 -7.26
N GLY A 54 4.09 -6.90 -6.10
CA GLY A 54 4.98 -7.45 -5.09
C GLY A 54 4.26 -8.46 -4.21
N ASP A 55 4.81 -8.71 -3.02
CA ASP A 55 4.15 -9.58 -2.05
C ASP A 55 2.79 -9.00 -1.63
N GLU A 56 1.80 -9.88 -1.49
CA GLU A 56 0.49 -9.47 -0.98
C GLU A 56 0.58 -9.07 0.49
N VAL A 57 -0.02 -7.94 0.83
CA VAL A 57 -0.16 -7.47 2.19
C VAL A 57 -1.64 -7.47 2.54
N VAL A 58 -1.96 -8.04 3.70
CA VAL A 58 -3.29 -8.05 4.29
C VAL A 58 -3.25 -7.17 5.54
N GLU A 59 -4.24 -6.32 5.69
CA GLU A 59 -4.39 -5.39 6.80
C GLU A 59 -5.82 -5.43 7.32
N ASP A 60 -6.00 -5.78 8.59
CA ASP A 60 -7.29 -6.08 9.19
C ASP A 60 -7.80 -5.00 10.15
N GLN A 61 -7.04 -3.94 10.42
CA GLN A 61 -7.40 -2.89 11.38
C GLN A 61 -8.05 -1.68 10.71
N HIS A 62 -8.18 -1.66 9.39
CA HIS A 62 -8.84 -0.55 8.71
C HIS A 62 -10.35 -0.49 9.07
N PRO A 63 -10.93 0.72 9.26
CA PRO A 63 -12.34 0.87 9.61
C PRO A 63 -13.32 0.22 8.62
N ASP A 64 -13.00 0.25 7.32
CA ASP A 64 -13.86 -0.31 6.26
C ASP A 64 -13.77 -1.84 6.12
N GLY A 65 -12.87 -2.51 6.86
CA GLY A 65 -12.71 -3.96 6.84
C GLY A 65 -11.28 -4.41 6.53
N VAL A 66 -11.16 -5.64 6.03
CA VAL A 66 -9.86 -6.21 5.67
C VAL A 66 -9.44 -5.68 4.29
N ILE A 67 -8.30 -4.99 4.25
CA ILE A 67 -7.67 -4.49 3.04
C ILE A 67 -6.61 -5.49 2.59
N THR A 68 -6.64 -5.86 1.31
CA THR A 68 -5.62 -6.70 0.69
C THR A 68 -5.06 -6.04 -0.56
N SER A 69 -3.74 -6.09 -0.75
CA SER A 69 -3.10 -5.60 -1.98
C SER A 69 -1.75 -6.24 -2.25
N SER A 70 -1.48 -6.58 -3.51
CA SER A 70 -0.14 -6.91 -4.01
C SER A 70 0.55 -5.72 -4.69
N VAL A 71 -0.01 -4.51 -4.59
CA VAL A 71 0.56 -3.29 -5.20
C VAL A 71 1.50 -2.60 -4.22
N TRP A 72 2.65 -2.20 -4.72
CA TRP A 72 3.66 -1.46 -3.99
C TRP A 72 4.02 -0.18 -4.74
N PHE A 73 4.12 0.93 -4.01
CA PHE A 73 4.52 2.23 -4.54
C PHE A 73 5.96 2.56 -4.18
N ARG A 74 6.75 2.95 -5.18
CA ARG A 74 8.03 3.63 -4.93
C ARG A 74 7.74 5.09 -4.63
N LEU A 75 8.11 5.53 -3.44
CA LEU A 75 7.89 6.92 -3.01
C LEU A 75 8.99 7.84 -3.54
N SER A 76 8.67 9.10 -3.83
CA SER A 76 9.66 10.10 -4.25
C SER A 76 10.76 10.36 -3.20
N GLY A 77 10.45 10.15 -1.92
CA GLY A 77 11.44 10.18 -0.82
C GLY A 77 12.29 8.91 -0.73
N GLY A 78 12.18 7.99 -1.69
CA GLY A 78 12.85 6.70 -1.72
C GLY A 78 12.17 5.63 -0.87
N GLY A 79 12.43 4.39 -1.27
CA GLY A 79 11.86 3.18 -0.70
C GLY A 79 10.47 2.85 -1.23
N TRP A 80 9.99 1.65 -0.89
CA TRP A 80 8.72 1.07 -1.31
C TRP A 80 7.76 0.99 -0.13
N SER A 81 6.50 1.33 -0.36
CA SER A 81 5.41 1.16 0.60
C SER A 81 4.32 0.33 -0.04
N SER A 82 3.72 -0.59 0.71
CA SER A 82 2.53 -1.30 0.24
C SER A 82 1.37 -0.33 0.08
N ALA A 83 0.53 -0.56 -0.93
CA ALA A 83 -0.66 0.24 -1.17
C ALA A 83 -1.64 0.22 0.02
N VAL A 84 -1.63 -0.84 0.83
CA VAL A 84 -2.50 -0.94 2.02
C VAL A 84 -2.22 0.12 3.08
N ASN A 85 -1.07 0.81 3.02
CA ASN A 85 -0.72 1.88 3.95
C ASN A 85 -1.41 3.22 3.62
N PHE A 86 -2.07 3.32 2.46
CA PHE A 86 -2.75 4.53 1.99
C PHE A 86 -4.25 4.29 1.91
N GLU A 87 -5.01 5.39 1.92
CA GLU A 87 -6.48 5.34 1.86
C GLU A 87 -6.98 4.57 0.63
N PRO A 88 -7.80 3.50 0.80
CA PRO A 88 -8.24 2.65 -0.32
C PRO A 88 -8.96 3.40 -1.43
N VAL A 89 -9.73 4.43 -1.08
CA VAL A 89 -10.44 5.28 -2.04
C VAL A 89 -9.46 6.04 -2.93
N THR A 90 -8.38 6.56 -2.35
CA THR A 90 -7.32 7.26 -3.08
C THR A 90 -6.58 6.29 -4.01
N VAL A 91 -6.19 5.13 -3.49
CA VAL A 91 -5.47 4.11 -4.27
C VAL A 91 -6.33 3.61 -5.44
N THR A 92 -7.61 3.33 -5.22
CA THR A 92 -8.54 2.87 -6.27
C THR A 92 -8.79 3.95 -7.32
N GLY A 93 -8.79 5.23 -6.92
CA GLY A 93 -8.87 6.35 -7.85
C GLY A 93 -7.65 6.48 -8.76
N LEU A 94 -6.48 5.98 -8.34
CA LEU A 94 -5.25 5.98 -9.13
C LEU A 94 -5.10 4.71 -9.97
N LEU A 95 -5.38 3.56 -9.37
CA LEU A 95 -5.20 2.25 -9.96
C LEU A 95 -6.42 1.39 -9.63
N ALA A 96 -7.30 1.20 -10.62
CA ALA A 96 -8.47 0.36 -10.47
C ALA A 96 -8.06 -1.06 -10.01
N HIS A 97 -8.76 -1.59 -9.01
CA HIS A 97 -8.51 -2.93 -8.43
C HIS A 97 -7.14 -3.12 -7.76
N ALA A 98 -6.38 -2.05 -7.49
CA ALA A 98 -5.13 -2.17 -6.75
C ALA A 98 -5.32 -2.60 -5.29
N VAL A 99 -6.51 -2.42 -4.74
CA VAL A 99 -6.87 -2.80 -3.37
C VAL A 99 -8.19 -3.56 -3.40
N GLY A 100 -8.22 -4.70 -2.70
CA GLY A 100 -9.46 -5.39 -2.34
C GLY A 100 -9.87 -5.01 -0.92
N ILE A 101 -11.16 -4.78 -0.70
CA ILE A 101 -11.73 -4.53 0.62
C ILE A 101 -12.78 -5.60 0.87
N THR A 102 -12.61 -6.35 1.96
CA THR A 102 -13.63 -7.27 2.47
C THR A 102 -14.26 -6.64 3.72
N PRO A 103 -15.51 -6.15 3.65
CA PRO A 103 -16.17 -5.54 4.79
C PRO A 103 -16.25 -6.51 5.97
N ARG A 104 -16.03 -6.00 7.19
CA ARG A 104 -16.25 -6.79 8.41
C ARG A 104 -17.74 -7.10 8.55
N GLN A 105 -18.11 -8.36 8.76
CA GLN A 105 -19.51 -8.70 9.03
C GLN A 105 -19.94 -8.11 10.38
N PRO A 106 -21.16 -7.57 10.51
CA PRO A 106 -21.71 -7.21 11.81
C PRO A 106 -21.87 -8.49 12.65
N GLY A 107 -20.91 -8.76 13.56
CA GLY A 107 -20.92 -9.96 14.38
C GLY A 107 -19.54 -10.43 14.87
N ASP A 108 -18.44 -10.00 14.22
CA ASP A 108 -17.08 -10.44 14.57
C ASP A 108 -16.43 -9.67 15.75
N ALA A 109 -17.20 -8.80 16.42
CA ALA A 109 -16.77 -8.19 17.67
C ALA A 109 -17.10 -9.14 18.83
N ALA A 110 -16.15 -10.01 19.18
CA ALA A 110 -16.13 -10.72 20.46
C ALA A 110 -15.61 -9.82 21.57
#